data_AF-A0A1Y1VTK5-F1
#
_entry.id   AF-A0A1Y1VTK5-F1
#
_cell.length_a   1.000
_cell.length_b   1.000
_cell.length_c   1.000
_cell.angle_alpha   90.00
_cell.angle_beta   90.00
_cell.angle_gamma   90.00
#
_symmetry.space_group_name_H-M   'P 1'
#
loop_
_entity.id
_entity.type
_entity.pdbx_description
1 polymer ?
#
loop_
_entity_poly.entity_id
_entity_poly.type
_entity_poly.pdbx_seq_one_letter_code
_entity_poly.pdbx_strand_id
1 'polypeptide(L)'
;MNYEESYNIEEISNSIENEDSVIEKELGEINEDIENENDENDDEEEGEEKMIMEDIQLVEPIDKSLCEMCKINKWKYTCPKCLIHTCSLPCVKAHKKELNCDGKRDKVKYISMNEYNENNLRNDYYFLEDVARANDNANREQNDFRRNKHSQKKNVILKQARKKDIILKFMPIGMKKSQINKIYYNIK
;
A
#
# COMPACT_ATOMS: atom_id res chain seq x y z
N MET A 1 -24.55 29.59 -15.26
CA MET A 1 -25.43 29.11 -14.19
C MET A 1 -24.53 28.48 -13.16
N ASN A 2 -24.19 29.26 -12.14
CA ASN A 2 -23.32 28.82 -11.05
C ASN A 2 -24.24 28.30 -9.95
N TYR A 3 -24.10 27.03 -9.59
CA TYR A 3 -24.66 26.48 -8.37
C TYR A 3 -23.49 26.12 -7.47
N GLU A 4 -23.28 26.93 -6.44
CA GLU A 4 -22.49 26.59 -5.26
C GLU A 4 -23.50 26.07 -4.22
N GLU A 5 -23.50 24.77 -3.96
CA GLU A 5 -24.12 24.22 -2.75
C GLU A 5 -23.02 24.12 -1.69
N SER A 6 -23.02 25.09 -0.77
CA SER A 6 -22.22 25.04 0.45
C SER A 6 -22.85 24.07 1.44
N TYR A 7 -22.19 22.95 1.70
CA TYR A 7 -22.58 22.03 2.77
C TYR A 7 -22.28 22.64 4.13
N ASN A 8 -23.27 22.62 5.03
CA ASN A 8 -23.24 23.27 6.34
C ASN A 8 -22.39 22.44 7.33
N ILE A 9 -21.11 22.77 7.45
CA ILE A 9 -20.13 22.03 8.28
C ILE A 9 -20.52 22.01 9.77
N GLU A 10 -21.27 23.01 10.24
CA GLU A 10 -21.76 23.10 11.62
C GLU A 10 -22.80 22.02 11.98
N GLU A 11 -23.57 21.51 11.02
CA GLU A 11 -24.54 20.43 11.26
C GLU A 11 -23.84 19.07 11.41
N ILE A 12 -22.71 18.88 10.75
CA ILE A 12 -21.92 17.64 10.81
C ILE A 12 -21.13 17.59 12.12
N SER A 13 -20.53 18.70 12.55
CA SER A 13 -19.81 18.74 13.84
C SER A 13 -20.75 18.46 15.01
N ASN A 14 -21.96 19.04 15.00
CA ASN A 14 -22.94 18.80 16.05
C ASN A 14 -23.46 17.36 16.05
N SER A 15 -23.47 16.67 14.91
CA SER A 15 -23.85 15.25 14.86
C SER A 15 -22.77 14.33 15.43
N ILE A 16 -21.49 14.66 15.19
CA ILE A 16 -20.34 13.90 15.70
C ILE A 16 -20.18 14.08 17.22
N GLU A 17 -20.33 15.31 17.73
CA GLU A 17 -20.24 15.59 19.18
C GLU A 17 -21.34 14.85 19.98
N ASN A 18 -22.51 14.63 19.39
CA ASN A 18 -23.59 13.89 20.01
C ASN A 18 -23.32 12.38 20.06
N GLU A 19 -22.69 11.81 19.02
CA GLU A 19 -22.33 10.38 18.98
C GLU A 19 -21.20 10.04 19.95
N ASP A 20 -20.17 10.90 20.07
CA ASP A 20 -19.09 10.72 21.05
C ASP A 20 -19.60 10.74 22.50
N SER A 21 -20.64 11.52 22.79
CA SER A 21 -21.27 11.60 24.13
C SER A 21 -22.12 10.39 24.52
N VAL A 22 -22.54 9.58 23.54
CA VAL A 22 -23.32 8.34 23.76
C VAL A 22 -22.37 7.17 24.02
N ILE A 23 -21.24 7.12 23.30
CA ILE A 23 -20.21 6.08 23.44
C ILE A 23 -19.52 6.16 24.82
N GLU A 24 -19.27 7.36 25.36
CA GLU A 24 -18.70 7.52 26.71
C GLU A 24 -19.64 7.04 27.82
N LYS A 25 -20.97 7.06 27.59
CA LYS A 25 -21.95 6.55 28.57
C LYS A 25 -22.05 5.02 28.54
N GLU A 26 -22.01 4.41 27.35
CA GLU A 26 -22.01 2.95 27.19
C GLU A 26 -20.72 2.30 27.74
N LEU A 27 -19.56 2.98 27.66
CA LEU A 27 -18.31 2.54 28.28
C LEU A 27 -18.30 2.68 29.81
N GLY A 28 -19.16 3.53 30.37
CA GLY A 28 -19.33 3.68 31.82
C GLY A 28 -20.13 2.53 32.45
N GLU A 29 -21.17 2.05 31.76
CA GLU A 29 -22.04 0.98 32.26
C GLU A 29 -21.34 -0.40 32.24
N ILE A 30 -20.46 -0.66 31.26
CA ILE A 30 -19.72 -1.94 31.15
C ILE A 30 -18.66 -2.11 32.26
N ASN A 31 -18.14 -1.00 32.82
CA ASN A 31 -17.08 -1.06 33.83
C ASN A 31 -17.61 -1.28 35.27
N GLU A 32 -18.89 -0.98 35.54
CA GLU A 32 -19.51 -1.27 36.85
C GLU A 32 -19.94 -2.75 36.99
N ASP A 33 -20.09 -3.49 35.88
CA ASP A 33 -20.46 -4.91 35.88
C ASP A 33 -19.27 -5.86 36.12
N ILE A 34 -18.02 -5.39 35.98
CA ILE A 34 -16.81 -6.23 36.16
C ILE A 34 -16.34 -6.26 37.63
N GLU A 35 -16.74 -5.31 38.47
CA GLU A 35 -16.30 -5.24 39.88
C GLU A 35 -17.23 -5.96 40.88
N ASN A 36 -18.33 -6.61 40.45
CA ASN A 36 -19.30 -7.26 41.34
C ASN A 36 -19.34 -8.80 41.29
N GLU A 37 -18.34 -9.48 40.73
CA GLU A 37 -18.19 -10.95 40.83
C GLU A 37 -17.02 -11.38 41.74
N ASN A 38 -16.81 -10.68 42.85
CA ASN A 38 -15.99 -11.18 43.96
C ASN A 38 -16.76 -11.02 45.28
N ASP A 39 -17.59 -12.01 45.63
CA ASP A 39 -17.63 -12.56 46.99
C ASP A 39 -18.64 -13.72 47.13
N GLU A 40 -18.26 -14.67 48.00
CA GLU A 40 -19.04 -15.78 48.60
C GLU A 40 -19.21 -17.08 47.80
N ASN A 41 -18.38 -18.08 48.12
CA ASN A 41 -18.83 -19.43 48.50
C ASN A 41 -17.75 -20.10 49.38
N ASP A 42 -18.02 -20.16 50.68
CA ASP A 42 -17.43 -21.14 51.62
C ASP A 42 -18.13 -22.49 51.39
N ASP A 43 -17.35 -23.57 51.24
CA ASP A 43 -17.68 -24.91 51.79
C ASP A 43 -16.47 -25.85 51.61
N GLU A 44 -16.07 -26.48 52.71
CA GLU A 44 -14.96 -27.41 52.86
C GLU A 44 -15.24 -28.76 52.20
N GLU A 45 -14.32 -29.28 51.38
CA GLU A 45 -14.16 -30.74 51.15
C GLU A 45 -12.66 -31.09 50.98
N GLU A 46 -12.15 -31.91 51.90
CA GLU A 46 -10.80 -32.49 51.89
C GLU A 46 -10.67 -33.55 50.77
N GLY A 47 -9.61 -33.47 49.96
CA GLY A 47 -9.26 -34.52 49.00
C GLY A 47 -8.02 -34.21 48.18
N GLU A 48 -6.92 -34.90 48.48
CA GLU A 48 -5.63 -34.84 47.81
C GLU A 48 -5.73 -35.15 46.30
N GLU A 49 -5.12 -34.32 45.42
CA GLU A 49 -4.49 -34.82 44.17
C GLU A 49 -3.51 -33.82 43.53
N LYS A 50 -2.26 -33.93 44.00
CA LYS A 50 -0.98 -33.98 43.26
C LYS A 50 -0.67 -32.93 42.19
N MET A 51 0.40 -32.19 42.51
CA MET A 51 1.30 -31.46 41.62
C MET A 51 1.73 -32.29 40.40
N ILE A 52 1.58 -31.74 39.19
CA ILE A 52 2.40 -32.12 38.03
C ILE A 52 2.95 -30.83 37.43
N MET A 53 4.19 -30.51 37.81
CA MET A 53 5.04 -29.57 37.06
C MET A 53 5.71 -30.37 35.93
N GLU A 54 5.36 -30.07 34.69
CA GLU A 54 6.15 -30.49 33.52
C GLU A 54 6.62 -29.23 32.77
N ASP A 55 7.91 -28.94 32.96
CA ASP A 55 8.83 -28.13 32.15
C ASP A 55 8.23 -27.32 30.98
N ILE A 56 7.69 -26.13 31.28
CA ILE A 56 7.54 -25.08 30.27
C ILE A 56 8.92 -24.46 30.06
N GLN A 57 9.62 -24.89 29.00
CA GLN A 57 10.82 -24.21 28.51
C GLN A 57 10.49 -22.72 28.32
N LEU A 58 11.17 -21.86 29.07
CA LEU A 58 11.09 -20.41 28.96
C LEU A 58 11.43 -19.99 27.52
N VAL A 59 10.42 -19.77 26.68
CA VAL A 59 10.61 -19.16 25.37
C VAL A 59 10.91 -17.69 25.64
N GLU A 60 12.17 -17.31 25.50
CA GLU A 60 12.61 -15.92 25.62
C GLU A 60 11.72 -15.01 24.75
N PRO A 61 11.29 -13.85 25.27
CA PRO A 61 10.42 -12.96 24.53
C PRO A 61 11.13 -12.51 23.26
N ILE A 62 10.56 -12.86 22.10
CA ILE A 62 11.07 -12.43 20.80
C ILE A 62 10.90 -10.91 20.75
N ASP A 63 12.01 -10.19 20.92
CA ASP A 63 12.05 -8.74 20.78
C ASP A 63 11.59 -8.34 19.37
N LYS A 64 10.33 -7.92 19.25
CA LYS A 64 9.68 -7.44 18.00
C LYS A 64 10.38 -6.23 17.37
N SER A 65 11.40 -5.67 18.04
CA SER A 65 12.22 -4.57 17.54
C SER A 65 13.43 -5.02 16.72
N LEU A 66 13.77 -6.31 16.75
CA LEU A 66 14.94 -6.86 16.04
C LEU A 66 14.61 -7.28 14.61
N CYS A 67 15.64 -7.35 13.79
CA CYS A 67 15.55 -7.85 12.42
C CYS A 67 15.21 -9.34 12.42
N GLU A 68 14.21 -9.74 11.65
CA GLU A 68 13.77 -11.15 11.57
C GLU A 68 14.80 -12.06 10.88
N MET A 69 15.66 -11.49 10.01
CA MET A 69 16.68 -12.26 9.28
C MET A 69 17.94 -12.53 10.10
N CYS A 70 18.51 -11.50 10.74
CA CYS A 70 19.76 -11.66 11.48
C CYS A 70 19.60 -11.69 12.99
N LYS A 71 18.45 -11.25 13.53
CA LYS A 71 18.12 -11.18 14.97
C LYS A 71 19.14 -10.47 15.87
N ILE A 72 20.11 -9.76 15.29
CA ILE A 72 21.18 -9.07 16.03
C ILE A 72 20.88 -7.56 16.15
N ASN A 73 20.47 -6.94 15.05
CA ASN A 73 20.26 -5.49 14.97
C ASN A 73 18.77 -5.16 14.97
N LYS A 74 18.41 -3.97 15.48
CA LYS A 74 17.06 -3.43 15.34
C LYS A 74 16.65 -3.28 13.87
N TRP A 75 15.40 -3.54 13.54
CA TRP A 75 14.90 -3.39 12.18
C TRP A 75 14.80 -1.93 11.76
N LYS A 76 14.88 -1.69 10.45
CA LYS A 76 14.80 -0.35 9.83
C LYS A 76 13.88 -0.31 8.61
N TYR A 77 13.67 -1.45 7.97
CA TYR A 77 12.91 -1.57 6.73
C TYR A 77 11.89 -2.69 6.86
N THR A 78 10.75 -2.52 6.17
CA THR A 78 9.66 -3.49 6.13
C THR A 78 9.37 -3.85 4.68
N CYS A 79 9.31 -5.15 4.37
CA CYS A 79 9.02 -5.60 3.01
C CYS A 79 7.54 -5.37 2.66
N PRO A 80 7.18 -4.70 1.55
CA PRO A 80 5.78 -4.39 1.24
C PRO A 80 4.94 -5.60 0.82
N LYS A 81 5.56 -6.76 0.56
CA LYS A 81 4.86 -8.00 0.20
C LYS A 81 4.62 -8.92 1.39
N CYS A 82 5.71 -9.33 2.05
CA CYS A 82 5.67 -10.29 3.15
C CYS A 82 5.73 -9.64 4.53
N LEU A 83 5.84 -8.31 4.62
CA LEU A 83 5.87 -7.54 5.87
C LEU A 83 7.05 -7.84 6.82
N ILE A 84 8.03 -8.63 6.38
CA ILE A 84 9.22 -8.96 7.16
C ILE A 84 10.06 -7.73 7.46
N HIS A 85 10.46 -7.62 8.73
CA HIS A 85 11.32 -6.57 9.24
C HIS A 85 12.80 -6.88 9.06
N THR A 86 13.53 -5.96 8.42
CA THR A 86 14.96 -6.10 8.11
C THR A 86 15.77 -4.89 8.56
N CYS A 87 17.02 -5.09 9.00
CA CYS A 87 17.88 -4.00 9.47
C CYS A 87 18.70 -3.31 8.37
N SER A 88 18.96 -4.01 7.25
CA SER A 88 19.93 -3.56 6.24
C SER A 88 19.73 -4.25 4.88
N LEU A 89 20.36 -3.72 3.83
CA LEU A 89 20.31 -4.26 2.47
C LEU A 89 20.69 -5.76 2.35
N PRO A 90 21.72 -6.31 3.02
CA PRO A 90 21.99 -7.74 2.95
C PRO A 90 20.83 -8.56 3.50
N CYS A 91 20.17 -8.13 4.59
CA CYS A 91 18.98 -8.80 5.12
C CYS A 91 17.78 -8.68 4.18
N VAL A 92 17.63 -7.54 3.48
CA VAL A 92 16.61 -7.37 2.43
C VAL A 92 16.85 -8.35 1.29
N LYS A 93 18.09 -8.54 0.82
CA LYS A 93 18.40 -9.48 -0.26
C LYS A 93 18.29 -10.94 0.17
N ALA A 94 18.71 -11.25 1.40
CA ALA A 94 18.64 -12.59 1.98
C ALA A 94 17.19 -13.07 2.05
N HIS A 95 16.27 -12.30 2.65
CA HIS A 95 14.87 -12.74 2.76
C HIS A 95 14.21 -12.91 1.40
N LYS A 96 14.52 -12.04 0.43
CA LYS A 96 14.00 -12.17 -0.94
C LYS A 96 14.43 -13.48 -1.59
N LYS A 97 15.66 -13.92 -1.32
CA LYS A 97 16.20 -15.18 -1.85
C LYS A 97 15.67 -16.40 -1.10
N GLU A 98 15.71 -16.37 0.24
CA GLU A 98 15.35 -17.51 1.09
C GLU A 98 13.84 -17.78 1.08
N LEU A 99 13.02 -16.73 1.05
CA LEU A 99 11.55 -16.83 1.05
C LEU A 99 10.94 -16.65 -0.35
N ASN A 100 11.79 -16.63 -1.38
CA ASN A 100 11.39 -16.45 -2.78
C ASN A 100 10.42 -15.25 -2.98
N CYS A 101 10.74 -14.11 -2.36
CA CYS A 101 9.93 -12.91 -2.34
C CYS A 101 10.45 -11.89 -3.38
N ASP A 102 9.60 -11.44 -4.29
CA ASP A 102 9.92 -10.38 -5.27
C ASP A 102 9.94 -8.98 -4.64
N GLY A 103 9.33 -8.82 -3.47
CA GLY A 103 9.26 -7.58 -2.71
C GLY A 103 8.35 -6.53 -3.35
N LYS A 104 7.38 -6.94 -4.17
CA LYS A 104 6.35 -6.08 -4.73
C LYS A 104 5.02 -6.41 -4.07
N ARG A 105 4.30 -5.41 -3.56
CA ARG A 105 2.97 -5.59 -3.00
C ARG A 105 2.01 -6.07 -4.08
N ASP A 106 1.28 -7.15 -3.80
CA ASP A 106 0.24 -7.66 -4.70
C ASP A 106 -1.00 -6.74 -4.58
N LYS A 107 -1.18 -5.83 -5.55
CA LYS A 107 -2.26 -4.83 -5.53
C LYS A 107 -3.67 -5.44 -5.64
N VAL A 108 -3.78 -6.62 -6.23
CA VAL A 108 -5.06 -7.29 -6.58
C VAL A 108 -5.31 -8.54 -5.74
N LYS A 109 -4.73 -8.61 -4.54
CA LYS A 109 -4.94 -9.75 -3.63
C LYS A 109 -6.42 -9.79 -3.23
N TYR A 110 -7.04 -10.96 -3.38
CA TYR A 110 -8.41 -11.17 -2.92
C TYR A 110 -8.49 -11.04 -1.39
N ILE A 111 -9.53 -10.33 -0.93
CA ILE A 111 -9.86 -10.14 0.48
C ILE A 111 -11.32 -10.53 0.63
N SER A 112 -11.62 -11.33 1.66
CA SER A 112 -12.99 -11.75 1.94
C SER A 112 -13.83 -10.55 2.36
N MET A 113 -15.15 -10.61 2.15
CA MET A 113 -16.04 -9.49 2.49
C MET A 113 -15.96 -9.12 3.99
N ASN A 114 -15.73 -10.11 4.85
CA ASN A 114 -15.63 -9.94 6.30
C ASN A 114 -14.37 -9.18 6.73
N GLU A 115 -13.30 -9.22 5.93
CA GLU A 115 -12.02 -8.56 6.21
C GLU A 115 -11.83 -7.29 5.36
N TYR A 116 -12.86 -6.89 4.61
CA TYR A 116 -12.79 -5.77 3.69
C TYR A 116 -12.97 -4.44 4.43
N ASN A 117 -11.86 -3.73 4.61
CA ASN A 117 -11.83 -2.44 5.32
C ASN A 117 -11.72 -1.24 4.35
N GLU A 118 -11.94 -0.03 4.85
CA GLU A 118 -11.80 1.22 4.06
C GLU A 118 -10.43 1.35 3.37
N ASN A 119 -9.35 0.88 4.02
CA ASN A 119 -8.02 0.86 3.41
C ASN A 119 -7.96 0.00 2.15
N ASN A 120 -8.73 -1.10 2.07
CA ASN A 120 -8.79 -1.95 0.89
C ASN A 120 -9.54 -1.22 -0.23
N LEU A 121 -10.67 -0.58 0.09
CA LEU A 121 -11.41 0.27 -0.85
C LEU A 121 -10.54 1.36 -1.45
N ARG A 122 -9.75 2.05 -0.62
CA ARG A 122 -8.82 3.09 -1.07
C ARG A 122 -7.75 2.52 -2.01
N ASN A 123 -7.20 1.36 -1.69
CA ASN A 123 -6.22 0.69 -2.55
C ASN A 123 -6.82 0.34 -3.92
N ASP A 124 -8.06 -0.15 -3.94
CA ASP A 124 -8.77 -0.51 -5.16
C ASP A 124 -9.09 0.72 -6.02
N TYR A 125 -9.53 1.82 -5.38
CA TYR A 125 -9.73 3.10 -6.05
C TYR A 125 -8.45 3.59 -6.73
N TYR A 126 -7.32 3.62 -6.01
CA TYR A 126 -6.04 4.03 -6.60
C TYR A 126 -5.57 3.08 -7.69
N PHE A 127 -5.81 1.77 -7.56
CA PHE A 127 -5.51 0.82 -8.62
C PHE A 127 -6.30 1.14 -9.89
N LEU A 128 -7.61 1.39 -9.80
CA LEU A 128 -8.43 1.75 -10.95
C LEU A 128 -8.01 3.08 -11.56
N GLU A 129 -7.64 4.07 -10.75
CA GLU A 129 -7.13 5.36 -11.22
C GLU A 129 -5.79 5.19 -11.97
N ASP A 130 -4.87 4.37 -11.45
CA ASP A 130 -3.60 4.05 -12.11
C ASP A 130 -3.83 3.36 -13.46
N VAL A 131 -4.78 2.42 -13.52
CA VAL A 131 -5.16 1.72 -14.76
C VAL A 131 -5.78 2.71 -15.76
N ALA A 132 -6.67 3.60 -15.30
CA ALA A 132 -7.27 4.63 -16.12
C ALA A 132 -6.20 5.57 -16.69
N ARG A 133 -5.27 6.05 -15.86
CA ARG A 133 -4.12 6.87 -16.29
C ARG A 133 -3.26 6.14 -17.31
N ALA A 134 -2.96 4.86 -17.08
CA ALA A 134 -2.16 4.05 -18.01
C ALA A 134 -2.87 3.88 -19.36
N ASN A 135 -4.17 3.61 -19.35
CA ASN A 135 -5.00 3.51 -20.55
C ASN A 135 -5.08 4.85 -21.30
N ASP A 136 -5.29 5.95 -20.59
CA ASP A 136 -5.30 7.29 -21.18
C ASP A 136 -3.96 7.64 -21.83
N ASN A 137 -2.85 7.31 -21.17
CA ASN A 137 -1.51 7.51 -21.72
C ASN A 137 -1.31 6.65 -22.98
N ALA A 138 -1.71 5.38 -22.97
CA ALA A 138 -1.63 4.51 -24.13
C ALA A 138 -2.50 5.02 -25.29
N ASN A 139 -3.71 5.50 -25.00
CA ASN A 139 -4.61 6.10 -25.99
C ASN A 139 -4.02 7.39 -26.58
N ARG A 140 -3.40 8.24 -25.75
CA ARG A 140 -2.69 9.44 -26.22
C ARG A 140 -1.51 9.07 -27.11
N GLU A 141 -0.69 8.09 -26.72
CA GLU A 141 0.41 7.62 -27.55
C GLU A 141 -0.11 7.10 -28.91
N GLN A 142 -1.13 6.24 -28.92
CA GLN A 142 -1.73 5.73 -30.16
C GLN A 142 -2.28 6.86 -31.04
N ASN A 143 -2.97 7.84 -30.44
CA ASN A 143 -3.53 8.97 -31.17
C ASN A 143 -2.44 9.90 -31.73
N ASP A 144 -1.34 10.10 -31.00
CA ASP A 144 -0.19 10.86 -31.49
C ASP A 144 0.43 10.21 -32.73
N PHE A 145 0.53 8.87 -32.77
CA PHE A 145 0.97 8.16 -33.97
C PHE A 145 0.01 8.31 -35.16
N ARG A 146 -1.31 8.33 -34.90
CA ARG A 146 -2.33 8.42 -35.96
C ARG A 146 -2.50 9.83 -36.51
N ARG A 147 -2.40 10.86 -35.66
CA ARG A 147 -2.65 12.27 -36.02
C ARG A 147 -1.40 12.98 -36.52
N ASN A 148 -0.22 12.66 -35.99
CA ASN A 148 1.02 13.31 -36.41
C ASN A 148 1.63 12.58 -37.61
N LYS A 149 1.16 12.92 -38.83
CA LYS A 149 1.96 12.65 -40.03
C LYS A 149 3.33 13.31 -39.86
N HIS A 150 4.36 12.49 -39.71
CA HIS A 150 5.72 12.97 -39.65
C HIS A 150 6.09 13.65 -40.98
N SER A 151 6.74 14.81 -40.89
CA SER A 151 7.37 15.44 -42.05
C SER A 151 8.34 14.47 -42.72
N GLN A 152 8.53 14.58 -44.03
CA GLN A 152 9.44 13.73 -44.79
C GLN A 152 10.84 13.64 -44.16
N LYS A 153 11.36 14.75 -43.62
CA LYS A 153 12.64 14.78 -42.91
C LYS A 153 12.67 13.83 -41.72
N LYS A 154 11.62 13.81 -40.88
CA LYS A 154 11.51 12.91 -39.72
C LYS A 154 11.41 11.45 -40.15
N ASN A 155 10.71 11.15 -41.25
CA ASN A 155 10.59 9.79 -41.77
C ASN A 155 11.94 9.21 -42.21
N VAL A 156 12.83 10.02 -42.80
CA VAL A 156 14.15 9.53 -43.20
C VAL A 156 14.99 9.15 -41.97
N ILE A 157 14.97 9.98 -40.94
CA ILE A 157 15.68 9.71 -39.68
C ILE A 157 15.13 8.45 -39.02
N LEU A 158 13.82 8.29 -38.94
CA LEU A 158 13.17 7.07 -38.44
C LEU A 158 13.62 5.83 -39.21
N LYS A 159 13.69 5.91 -40.55
CA LYS A 159 14.13 4.80 -41.40
C LYS A 159 15.59 4.43 -41.13
N GLN A 160 16.48 5.41 -40.97
CA GLN A 160 17.88 5.16 -40.65
C GLN A 160 18.10 4.67 -39.22
N ALA A 161 17.32 5.15 -38.25
CA ALA A 161 17.36 4.64 -36.89
C ALA A 161 16.95 3.17 -36.84
N ARG A 162 15.87 2.80 -37.53
CA ARG A 162 15.43 1.40 -37.66
C ARG A 162 16.47 0.50 -38.32
N LYS A 163 17.17 0.99 -39.34
CA LYS A 163 18.29 0.24 -39.97
C LYS A 163 19.45 -0.05 -39.02
N LYS A 164 19.55 0.68 -37.91
CA LYS A 164 20.58 0.52 -36.88
C LYS A 164 20.02 -0.12 -35.60
N ASP A 165 18.81 -0.69 -35.66
CA ASP A 165 18.10 -1.25 -34.50
C ASP A 165 17.89 -0.26 -33.34
N ILE A 166 17.78 1.03 -33.65
CA ILE A 166 17.52 2.09 -32.67
C ILE A 166 16.02 2.43 -32.68
N ILE A 167 15.36 2.29 -31.53
CA ILE A 167 13.99 2.73 -31.32
C ILE A 167 13.98 4.25 -31.08
N LEU A 168 13.82 5.02 -32.15
CA LEU A 168 13.70 6.48 -32.08
C LEU A 168 12.23 6.90 -31.90
N LYS A 169 11.93 7.58 -30.79
CA LYS A 169 10.64 8.26 -30.54
C LYS A 169 10.82 9.78 -30.57
N PHE A 170 9.99 10.48 -31.33
CA PHE A 170 9.96 11.95 -31.30
C PHE A 170 9.00 12.43 -30.21
N MET A 171 9.38 13.52 -29.55
CA MET A 171 8.51 14.16 -28.57
C MET A 171 7.32 14.85 -29.29
N PRO A 172 6.13 14.90 -28.68
CA PRO A 172 4.95 15.55 -29.27
C PRO A 172 5.19 17.03 -29.64
N ILE A 173 4.52 17.49 -30.70
CA ILE A 173 4.73 18.83 -31.30
C ILE A 173 4.41 19.98 -30.32
N GLY A 174 3.49 19.75 -29.38
CA GLY A 174 3.04 20.76 -28.40
C GLY A 174 3.99 20.96 -27.22
N MET A 175 5.04 20.14 -27.08
CA MET A 175 5.97 20.25 -25.97
C MET A 175 7.11 21.22 -26.28
N LYS A 176 7.43 22.12 -25.32
CA LYS A 176 8.47 23.17 -25.47
C LYS A 176 9.81 22.64 -25.97
N LYS A 177 10.29 21.50 -25.44
CA LYS A 177 11.58 20.93 -25.89
C LYS A 177 11.56 20.48 -27.35
N SER A 178 10.40 20.17 -27.94
CA SER A 178 10.29 19.77 -29.35
C SER A 178 10.33 21.00 -30.25
N GLN A 179 9.78 22.12 -29.79
CA GLN A 179 9.79 23.39 -30.52
C GLN A 179 11.19 24.01 -30.53
N ILE A 180 11.94 23.86 -29.43
CA ILE A 180 13.31 24.38 -29.30
C ILE A 180 14.34 23.47 -30.00
N ASN A 181 14.01 22.19 -30.23
CA ASN A 181 14.94 21.25 -30.84
C ASN A 181 15.25 21.62 -32.31
N LYS A 182 16.49 22.09 -32.53
CA LYS A 182 17.04 22.45 -33.85
C LYS A 182 17.97 21.38 -34.43
N ILE A 183 18.12 20.24 -33.76
CA ILE A 183 18.99 19.16 -34.23
C ILE A 183 18.44 18.65 -35.57
N TYR A 184 19.29 18.66 -36.59
CA TYR A 184 18.99 18.09 -37.89
C TYR A 184 19.93 16.91 -38.16
N TYR A 185 19.43 15.90 -38.83
CA TYR A 185 20.21 14.74 -39.23
C TYR A 185 20.69 14.95 -40.67
N ASN A 186 22.00 14.80 -40.90
CA ASN A 186 22.59 14.87 -42.22
C ASN A 186 22.68 13.47 -42.83
N ILE A 187 21.97 13.26 -43.95
CA ILE A 187 22.01 12.01 -44.71
C ILE A 187 23.23 12.09 -45.63
N LYS A 188 24.33 11.45 -45.24
CA LYS A 188 25.43 11.14 -46.15
C LYS A 188 25.11 9.89 -46.96
#